data_AF-A0AAE1QZ02-F1
#
_entry.id   AF-A0AAE1QZ02-F1
#
_cell.length_a   1.000
_cell.length_b   1.000
_cell.length_c   1.000
_cell.angle_alpha   90.00
_cell.angle_beta   90.00
_cell.angle_gamma   90.00
#
_symmetry.space_group_name_H-M   'P 1'
#
loop_
_entity.id
_entity.type
_entity.pdbx_description
1 polymer ?
#
loop_
_entity_poly.entity_id
_entity_poly.type
_entity_poly.pdbx_seq_one_letter_code
_entity_poly.pdbx_strand_id
1 'polypeptide(L)'
;MSSAQDPFYIVKEEIQESIDKLLSTFHRWEQTPAASGEQVHLTKELLVACESIEWQVDELDKTIDVAARDPSWYGIDRIELDKRRRWTSNARAQVGSMKKAVVAGKDSNGTRTFNLNGMRRELLRLPDSDQKEQSNAYSARDNNDFISSESDRQLLLMRQQDEELDELSASVVRIGDVGLTIHEELLAQDKIVNELGMEMDSTSNRLDFVQVIIKKGRHGNQEGQRQGTDDDDMFSDSFVHCSFRSSFLDLISFVF
;
A
#
# COMPACT_ATOMS: atom_id res chain seq x y z
N MET A 1 -7.18 32.88 -0.04
CA MET A 1 -6.20 31.80 -0.15
C MET A 1 -6.31 31.22 -1.55
N SER A 2 -5.24 31.22 -2.35
CA SER A 2 -5.25 30.62 -3.68
C SER A 2 -5.45 29.11 -3.54
N SER A 3 -6.42 28.54 -4.26
CA SER A 3 -6.73 27.10 -4.27
C SER A 3 -5.51 26.20 -4.54
N ALA A 4 -4.46 26.74 -5.16
CA ALA A 4 -3.22 26.04 -5.50
C ALA A 4 -2.24 25.86 -4.32
N GLN A 5 -2.43 26.54 -3.19
CA GLN A 5 -1.58 26.39 -1.99
C GLN A 5 -2.23 25.51 -0.91
N ASP A 6 -3.43 25.00 -1.18
CA ASP A 6 -4.16 24.16 -0.23
C ASP A 6 -3.60 22.73 -0.28
N PRO A 7 -3.17 22.17 0.87
CA PRO A 7 -2.65 20.80 0.96
C PRO A 7 -3.56 19.75 0.33
N PHE A 8 -4.88 19.96 0.37
CA PHE A 8 -5.83 19.08 -0.29
C PHE A 8 -5.57 18.95 -1.79
N TYR A 9 -5.32 20.05 -2.49
CA TYR A 9 -5.17 20.05 -3.94
C TYR A 9 -3.83 19.46 -4.38
N ILE A 10 -2.79 19.63 -3.57
CA ILE A 10 -1.47 18.98 -3.78
C ILE A 10 -1.63 17.46 -3.68
N VAL A 11 -2.21 16.99 -2.57
CA VAL A 11 -2.44 15.55 -2.34
C VAL A 11 -3.38 14.96 -3.39
N LYS A 12 -4.41 15.72 -3.79
CA LYS A 12 -5.33 15.33 -4.85
C LYS A 12 -4.60 15.12 -6.18
N GLU A 13 -3.67 16.01 -6.54
CA GLU A 13 -2.86 15.87 -7.76
C GLU A 13 -1.96 14.63 -7.70
N GLU A 14 -1.27 14.39 -6.58
CA GLU A 14 -0.43 13.19 -6.39
C GLU A 14 -1.24 11.87 -6.46
N ILE A 15 -2.43 11.85 -5.85
CA ILE A 15 -3.33 10.70 -5.93
C ILE A 15 -3.83 10.52 -7.37
N GLN A 16 -4.14 11.62 -8.06
CA GLN A 16 -4.58 11.57 -9.46
C GLN A 16 -3.49 11.01 -10.38
N GLU A 17 -2.23 11.44 -10.22
CA GLU A 17 -1.08 10.87 -10.94
C GLU A 17 -0.91 9.37 -10.65
N SER A 18 -1.13 8.96 -9.39
CA SER A 18 -1.09 7.56 -9.00
C SER A 18 -2.20 6.73 -9.67
N ILE A 19 -3.41 7.29 -9.78
CA ILE A 19 -4.53 6.70 -10.51
C ILE A 19 -4.21 6.61 -12.00
N ASP A 20 -3.62 7.63 -12.61
CA ASP A 20 -3.27 7.64 -14.03
C ASP A 20 -2.17 6.60 -14.34
N LYS A 21 -1.22 6.43 -13.42
CA LYS A 21 -0.22 5.35 -13.46
C LYS A 21 -0.87 3.97 -13.32
N LEU A 22 -1.84 3.81 -12.41
CA LEU A 22 -2.61 2.58 -12.23
C LEU A 22 -3.42 2.23 -13.50
N LEU A 23 -4.01 3.21 -14.16
CA LEU A 23 -4.72 3.02 -15.44
C LEU A 23 -3.76 2.56 -16.54
N SER A 24 -2.58 3.16 -16.60
CA SER A 24 -1.54 2.79 -17.56
C SER A 24 -1.08 1.33 -17.37
N THR A 25 -0.87 0.91 -16.11
CA THR A 25 -0.51 -0.48 -15.80
C THR A 25 -1.68 -1.44 -16.02
N PHE A 26 -2.93 -1.00 -15.81
CA PHE A 26 -4.14 -1.79 -16.07
C PHE A 26 -4.32 -2.07 -17.56
N HIS A 27 -4.17 -1.04 -18.42
CA HIS A 27 -4.23 -1.23 -19.87
C HIS A 27 -3.11 -2.12 -20.39
N ARG A 28 -1.90 -2.01 -19.80
CA ARG A 28 -0.80 -2.94 -20.12
C ARG A 28 -1.18 -4.38 -19.77
N TRP A 29 -1.74 -4.60 -18.57
CA TRP A 29 -2.22 -5.91 -18.11
C TRP A 29 -3.34 -6.49 -18.99
N GLU A 30 -4.26 -5.66 -19.47
CA GLU A 30 -5.35 -6.06 -20.36
C GLU A 30 -4.85 -6.51 -21.74
N GLN A 31 -3.76 -5.89 -22.22
CA GLN A 31 -3.10 -6.26 -23.49
C GLN A 31 -2.16 -7.46 -23.34
N THR A 32 -1.75 -7.81 -22.12
CA THR A 32 -0.89 -8.98 -21.86
C THR A 32 -1.71 -10.27 -22.02
N PRO A 33 -1.25 -11.23 -22.84
CA PRO A 33 -1.96 -12.50 -23.03
C PRO A 33 -2.12 -13.27 -21.72
N ALA A 34 -3.30 -13.88 -21.57
CA ALA A 34 -3.66 -14.66 -20.40
C ALA A 34 -2.67 -15.82 -20.18
N ALA A 35 -2.12 -15.94 -18.96
CA ALA A 35 -1.14 -16.94 -18.53
C ALA A 35 0.35 -16.67 -18.85
N SER A 36 0.70 -15.44 -19.23
CA SER A 36 2.10 -14.97 -19.13
C SER A 36 2.50 -14.77 -17.65
N GLY A 37 3.72 -15.15 -17.27
CA GLY A 37 4.28 -14.81 -15.94
C GLY A 37 4.23 -13.30 -15.66
N GLU A 38 4.40 -12.49 -16.71
CA GLU A 38 4.26 -11.03 -16.67
C GLU A 38 2.86 -10.59 -16.23
N GLN A 39 1.81 -11.28 -16.67
CA GLN A 39 0.43 -10.97 -16.27
C GLN A 39 0.22 -11.20 -14.77
N VAL A 40 0.82 -12.25 -14.20
CA VAL A 40 0.72 -12.55 -12.76
C VAL A 40 1.43 -11.47 -11.94
N HIS A 41 2.61 -11.02 -12.37
CA HIS A 41 3.33 -9.92 -11.73
C HIS A 41 2.55 -8.61 -11.80
N LEU A 42 2.03 -8.25 -12.99
CA LEU A 42 1.21 -7.06 -13.17
C LEU A 42 -0.08 -7.11 -12.33
N THR A 43 -0.70 -8.27 -12.19
CA THR A 43 -1.89 -8.45 -11.33
C THR A 43 -1.55 -8.12 -9.87
N LYS A 44 -0.42 -8.62 -9.36
CA LYS A 44 0.03 -8.33 -7.98
C LYS A 44 0.35 -6.85 -7.81
N GLU A 45 1.07 -6.25 -8.75
CA GLU A 45 1.41 -4.82 -8.75
C GLU A 45 0.15 -3.95 -8.74
N LEU A 46 -0.85 -4.27 -9.58
CA LEU A 46 -2.13 -3.58 -9.64
C LEU A 46 -2.91 -3.68 -8.34
N LEU A 47 -2.94 -4.84 -7.68
CA LEU A 47 -3.64 -5.00 -6.40
C LEU A 47 -3.00 -4.17 -5.29
N VAL A 48 -1.67 -4.20 -5.19
CA VAL A 48 -0.92 -3.40 -4.20
C VAL A 48 -1.11 -1.90 -4.48
N ALA A 49 -1.06 -1.47 -5.74
CA ALA A 49 -1.31 -0.09 -6.12
C ALA A 49 -2.76 0.35 -5.82
N CYS A 50 -3.76 -0.50 -6.08
CA CYS A 50 -5.15 -0.23 -5.70
C CYS A 50 -5.30 -0.07 -4.19
N GLU A 51 -4.70 -0.95 -3.38
CA GLU A 51 -4.75 -0.86 -1.91
C GLU A 51 -4.07 0.41 -1.36
N SER A 52 -2.94 0.80 -1.95
CA SER A 52 -2.25 2.04 -1.60
C SER A 52 -3.13 3.27 -1.87
N ILE A 53 -3.73 3.35 -3.06
CA ILE A 53 -4.56 4.49 -3.44
C ILE A 53 -5.88 4.51 -2.65
N GLU A 54 -6.52 3.34 -2.42
CA GLU A 54 -7.70 3.24 -1.54
C GLU A 54 -7.40 3.81 -0.15
N TRP A 55 -6.23 3.49 0.42
CA TRP A 55 -5.82 4.04 1.71
C TRP A 55 -5.60 5.54 1.68
N GLN A 56 -4.91 6.08 0.66
CA GLN A 56 -4.68 7.53 0.53
C GLN A 56 -5.99 8.30 0.39
N VAL A 57 -6.93 7.78 -0.41
CA VAL A 57 -8.26 8.40 -0.57
C VAL A 57 -9.06 8.34 0.73
N ASP A 58 -9.02 7.22 1.45
CA ASP A 58 -9.71 7.07 2.74
C ASP A 58 -9.14 8.02 3.81
N GLU A 59 -7.82 8.24 3.81
CA GLU A 59 -7.19 9.20 4.73
C GLU A 59 -7.53 10.65 4.36
N LEU A 60 -7.56 10.98 3.06
CA LEU A 60 -8.04 12.29 2.61
C LEU A 60 -9.52 12.51 2.95
N ASP A 61 -10.36 11.47 2.93
CA ASP A 61 -11.77 11.58 3.31
C ASP A 61 -11.94 11.91 4.81
N LYS A 62 -11.08 11.35 5.68
CA LYS A 62 -11.06 11.71 7.11
C LYS A 62 -10.70 13.17 7.32
N THR A 63 -9.76 13.73 6.57
CA THR A 63 -9.40 15.16 6.73
C THR A 63 -10.55 16.07 6.33
N ILE A 64 -11.30 15.71 5.28
CA ILE A 64 -12.53 16.40 4.91
C ILE A 64 -13.56 16.31 6.04
N ASP A 65 -13.69 15.16 6.71
CA ASP A 65 -14.59 14.99 7.85
C ASP A 65 -14.20 15.89 9.04
N VAL A 66 -12.91 16.04 9.33
CA VAL A 66 -12.48 16.96 10.41
C VAL A 66 -12.69 18.42 9.99
N ALA A 67 -12.33 18.79 8.76
CA ALA A 67 -12.57 20.14 8.23
C ALA A 67 -14.07 20.50 8.18
N ALA A 68 -14.95 19.51 8.00
CA ALA A 68 -16.40 19.70 8.00
C ALA A 68 -16.99 19.97 9.38
N ARG A 69 -16.29 19.63 10.47
CA ARG A 69 -16.73 19.89 11.85
C ARG A 69 -16.59 21.37 12.20
N ASP A 70 -15.48 21.99 11.83
CA ASP A 70 -15.20 23.40 12.10
C ASP A 70 -14.78 24.19 10.84
N PRO A 71 -15.67 24.37 9.85
CA PRO A 71 -15.31 24.97 8.54
C PRO A 71 -14.76 26.40 8.63
N SER A 72 -15.15 27.16 9.65
CA SER A 72 -14.72 28.54 9.87
C SER A 72 -13.24 28.66 10.26
N TRP A 73 -12.67 27.63 10.90
CA TRP A 73 -11.25 27.63 11.28
C TRP A 73 -10.34 27.42 10.07
N TYR A 74 -10.80 26.63 9.10
CA TYR A 74 -10.06 26.33 7.87
C TYR A 74 -10.36 27.29 6.71
N GLY A 75 -11.35 28.18 6.85
CA GLY A 75 -11.78 29.08 5.78
C GLY A 75 -12.33 28.36 4.54
N ILE A 76 -12.91 27.18 4.72
CA ILE A 76 -13.43 26.32 3.63
C ILE A 76 -14.95 26.50 3.53
N ASP A 77 -15.43 26.79 2.31
CA ASP A 77 -16.87 26.91 2.04
C ASP A 77 -17.54 25.53 1.92
N ARG A 78 -18.86 25.46 2.18
CA ARG A 78 -19.67 24.24 2.04
C ARG A 78 -19.61 23.68 0.63
N ILE A 79 -19.62 24.57 -0.38
CA ILE A 79 -19.50 24.18 -1.79
C ILE A 79 -18.14 23.51 -2.05
N GLU A 80 -17.10 23.99 -1.39
CA GLU A 80 -15.76 23.45 -1.53
C GLU A 80 -15.64 22.08 -0.86
N LEU A 81 -16.16 21.91 0.36
CA LEU A 81 -16.26 20.59 1.02
C LEU A 81 -17.02 19.57 0.17
N ASP A 82 -18.13 19.98 -0.45
CA ASP A 82 -18.91 19.09 -1.33
C ASP A 82 -18.12 18.66 -2.56
N LYS A 83 -17.31 19.55 -3.15
CA LYS A 83 -16.41 19.17 -4.26
C LYS A 83 -15.37 18.15 -3.81
N ARG A 84 -14.77 18.35 -2.63
CA ARG A 84 -13.77 17.41 -2.07
C ARG A 84 -14.37 16.03 -1.87
N ARG A 85 -15.55 15.94 -1.23
CA ARG A 85 -16.28 14.67 -1.00
C ARG A 85 -16.66 13.97 -2.30
N ARG A 86 -17.12 14.72 -3.30
CA ARG A 86 -17.45 14.15 -4.61
C ARG A 86 -16.23 13.56 -5.29
N TRP A 87 -15.09 14.26 -5.22
CA TRP A 87 -13.85 13.77 -5.80
C TRP A 87 -13.34 12.52 -5.08
N THR A 88 -13.28 12.49 -3.74
CA THR A 88 -12.86 11.29 -2.98
C THR A 88 -13.77 10.10 -3.26
N SER A 89 -15.08 10.32 -3.30
CA SER A 89 -16.06 9.28 -3.66
C SER A 89 -15.85 8.72 -5.08
N ASN A 90 -15.59 9.59 -6.06
CA ASN A 90 -15.33 9.18 -7.43
C ASN A 90 -14.01 8.40 -7.56
N ALA A 91 -12.93 8.88 -6.92
CA ALA A 91 -11.64 8.20 -6.91
C ALA A 91 -11.76 6.79 -6.31
N ARG A 92 -12.46 6.66 -5.17
CA ARG A 92 -12.73 5.37 -4.52
C ARG A 92 -13.52 4.42 -5.44
N ALA A 93 -14.55 4.93 -6.11
CA ALA A 93 -15.34 4.13 -7.04
C ALA A 93 -14.52 3.67 -8.25
N GLN A 94 -13.64 4.52 -8.78
CA GLN A 94 -12.76 4.20 -9.90
C GLN A 94 -11.78 3.09 -9.53
N VAL A 95 -11.04 3.25 -8.42
CA VAL A 95 -10.05 2.27 -7.94
C VAL A 95 -10.72 0.95 -7.56
N GLY A 96 -11.86 1.01 -6.85
CA GLY A 96 -12.62 -0.18 -6.50
C GLY A 96 -13.16 -0.93 -7.72
N SER A 97 -13.50 -0.24 -8.80
CA SER A 97 -13.93 -0.87 -10.07
C SER A 97 -12.77 -1.56 -10.77
N MET A 98 -11.59 -0.92 -10.82
CA MET A 98 -10.37 -1.50 -11.39
C MET A 98 -9.92 -2.73 -10.60
N LYS A 99 -9.88 -2.65 -9.26
CA LYS A 99 -9.57 -3.78 -8.37
C LYS A 99 -10.50 -4.97 -8.63
N LYS A 100 -11.81 -4.72 -8.74
CA LYS A 100 -12.80 -5.77 -9.07
C LYS A 100 -12.56 -6.37 -10.46
N ALA A 101 -12.21 -5.57 -11.46
CA ALA A 101 -11.91 -6.05 -12.81
C ALA A 101 -10.66 -6.95 -12.83
N VAL A 102 -9.60 -6.56 -12.12
CA VAL A 102 -8.36 -7.36 -11.99
C VAL A 102 -8.64 -8.69 -11.28
N VAL A 103 -9.44 -8.68 -10.21
CA VAL A 103 -9.84 -9.91 -9.48
C VAL A 103 -10.73 -10.81 -10.35
N ALA A 104 -11.72 -10.26 -11.05
CA ALA A 104 -12.58 -11.04 -11.94
C ALA A 104 -11.82 -11.65 -13.13
N GLY A 105 -10.80 -10.95 -13.64
CA GLY A 105 -9.87 -11.47 -14.65
C GLY A 105 -9.03 -12.65 -14.14
N LYS A 106 -8.68 -12.66 -12.85
CA LYS A 106 -8.00 -13.78 -12.18
C LYS A 106 -8.92 -15.00 -12.01
N ASP A 107 -10.18 -14.80 -11.60
CA ASP A 107 -11.13 -15.89 -11.33
C ASP A 107 -11.59 -16.61 -12.61
N SER A 108 -11.69 -15.89 -13.73
CA SER A 108 -11.94 -16.47 -15.06
C SER A 108 -10.84 -17.45 -15.52
N ASN A 109 -9.66 -17.42 -14.88
CA ASN A 109 -8.57 -18.36 -15.09
C ASN A 109 -8.58 -19.51 -14.07
N GLY A 110 -9.00 -19.26 -12.83
CA GLY A 110 -9.15 -20.27 -11.78
C GLY A 110 -10.35 -21.21 -11.96
N THR A 111 -11.43 -20.78 -12.61
CA THR A 111 -12.65 -21.60 -12.79
C THR A 111 -12.54 -22.60 -13.95
N ARG A 112 -11.57 -22.47 -14.87
CA ARG A 112 -11.38 -23.46 -15.94
C ARG A 112 -10.80 -24.80 -15.46
N THR A 113 -10.26 -24.88 -14.24
CA THR A 113 -9.68 -26.11 -13.69
C THR A 113 -10.66 -26.94 -12.83
N PHE A 114 -11.83 -26.42 -12.47
CA PHE A 114 -12.76 -27.12 -11.56
C PHE A 114 -13.80 -28.05 -12.24
N ASN A 115 -13.85 -28.10 -13.57
CA ASN A 115 -14.76 -29.02 -14.30
C ASN A 115 -14.19 -30.44 -14.52
N LEU A 116 -12.96 -30.74 -14.05
CA LEU A 116 -12.38 -32.08 -14.17
C LEU A 116 -13.02 -33.10 -13.18
N ASN A 117 -13.57 -32.62 -12.07
CA ASN A 117 -14.16 -33.46 -11.03
C ASN A 117 -15.55 -34.00 -11.41
N GLY A 118 -16.27 -33.31 -12.30
CA GLY A 118 -17.54 -33.78 -12.87
C GLY A 118 -17.32 -34.92 -13.88
N MET A 119 -16.31 -34.79 -14.74
CA MET A 119 -15.96 -35.80 -15.74
C MET A 119 -15.42 -37.10 -15.12
N ARG A 120 -14.63 -36.98 -14.03
CA ARG A 120 -14.11 -38.15 -13.29
C ARG A 120 -15.23 -38.98 -12.63
N ARG A 121 -16.37 -38.36 -12.28
CA ARG A 121 -17.52 -39.06 -11.69
C ARG A 121 -18.34 -39.82 -12.73
N GLU A 122 -18.44 -39.30 -13.95
CA GLU A 122 -19.07 -40.00 -15.08
C GLU A 122 -18.21 -41.17 -15.59
N LEU A 123 -16.88 -41.02 -15.59
CA LEU A 123 -15.95 -42.10 -15.99
C LEU A 123 -15.85 -43.27 -15.00
N LEU A 124 -16.40 -43.13 -13.79
CA LEU A 124 -16.50 -44.21 -12.78
C LEU A 124 -17.86 -44.93 -12.82
N ARG A 125 -18.79 -44.55 -13.70
CA ARG A 125 -20.02 -45.31 -13.96
C ARG A 125 -19.76 -46.35 -15.04
N LEU A 126 -19.58 -47.61 -14.63
CA LEU A 126 -19.56 -48.75 -15.55
C LEU A 126 -20.93 -48.91 -16.23
N PRO A 127 -21.01 -49.03 -17.56
CA PRO A 127 -22.07 -49.74 -18.24
C PRO A 127 -21.69 -51.23 -18.31
N ASP A 128 -22.50 -52.05 -17.68
CA ASP A 128 -22.46 -53.50 -17.75
C ASP A 128 -22.78 -53.96 -19.19
N SER A 129 -21.86 -54.69 -19.85
CA SER A 129 -22.15 -55.78 -20.81
C SER A 129 -20.93 -56.16 -21.65
N ASP A 130 -20.83 -57.48 -21.84
CA ASP A 130 -19.83 -58.24 -22.56
C ASP A 130 -19.43 -57.73 -23.96
N GLN A 131 -18.22 -58.15 -24.37
CA GLN A 131 -17.62 -58.17 -25.72
C GLN A 131 -16.57 -57.08 -26.01
N LYS A 132 -15.27 -57.43 -25.89
CA LYS A 132 -14.19 -57.17 -26.87
C LYS A 132 -12.80 -57.45 -26.28
N GLU A 133 -12.28 -58.66 -26.50
CA GLU A 133 -10.88 -59.02 -26.18
C GLU A 133 -9.88 -58.67 -27.28
N GLN A 134 -10.30 -58.12 -28.43
CA GLN A 134 -9.42 -57.96 -29.60
C GLN A 134 -8.91 -56.53 -29.86
N SER A 135 -9.28 -55.52 -29.04
CA SER A 135 -8.83 -54.12 -29.18
C SER A 135 -7.75 -53.69 -28.18
N ASN A 136 -7.36 -54.53 -27.22
CA ASN A 136 -6.53 -54.12 -26.08
C ASN A 136 -5.04 -53.89 -26.40
N ALA A 137 -4.52 -54.44 -27.49
CA ALA A 137 -3.09 -54.31 -27.83
C ALA A 137 -2.70 -52.91 -28.34
N TYR A 138 -3.61 -52.21 -29.04
CA TYR A 138 -3.36 -50.86 -29.53
C TYR A 138 -3.61 -49.81 -28.44
N SER A 139 -4.65 -49.99 -27.62
CA SER A 139 -4.96 -49.09 -26.50
C SER A 139 -3.90 -49.15 -25.38
N ALA A 140 -3.28 -50.31 -25.11
CA ALA A 140 -2.24 -50.41 -24.09
C ALA A 140 -0.93 -49.69 -24.48
N ARG A 141 -0.60 -49.63 -25.78
CA ARG A 141 0.61 -48.95 -26.28
C ARG A 141 0.46 -47.43 -26.26
N ASP A 142 -0.72 -46.93 -26.63
CA ASP A 142 -1.04 -45.50 -26.59
C ASP A 142 -1.12 -44.99 -25.13
N ASN A 143 -1.65 -45.81 -24.22
CA ASN A 143 -1.66 -45.50 -22.79
C ASN A 143 -0.23 -45.41 -22.21
N ASN A 144 0.68 -46.29 -22.64
CA ASN A 144 2.08 -46.25 -22.18
C ASN A 144 2.82 -45.01 -22.69
N ASP A 145 2.63 -44.62 -23.95
CA ASP A 145 3.26 -43.43 -24.52
C ASP A 145 2.74 -42.15 -23.84
N PHE A 146 1.43 -42.10 -23.60
CA PHE A 146 0.80 -41.03 -22.81
C PHE A 146 1.35 -40.97 -21.38
N ILE A 147 1.45 -42.11 -20.67
CA ILE A 147 2.00 -42.18 -19.31
C ILE A 147 3.47 -41.74 -19.28
N SER A 148 4.31 -42.14 -20.24
CA SER A 148 5.70 -41.68 -20.30
C SER A 148 5.80 -40.18 -20.57
N SER A 149 5.01 -39.65 -21.51
CA SER A 149 5.02 -38.22 -21.83
C SER A 149 4.53 -37.35 -20.66
N GLU A 150 3.58 -37.86 -19.87
CA GLU A 150 3.04 -37.18 -18.70
C GLU A 150 4.04 -37.23 -17.53
N SER A 151 4.71 -38.37 -17.33
CA SER A 151 5.79 -38.52 -16.35
C SER A 151 6.96 -37.56 -16.63
N ASP A 152 7.39 -37.43 -17.89
CA ASP A 152 8.47 -36.51 -18.26
C ASP A 152 8.07 -35.05 -18.03
N ARG A 153 6.81 -34.70 -18.31
CA ARG A 153 6.26 -33.37 -18.03
C ARG A 153 6.21 -33.09 -16.51
N GLN A 154 5.80 -34.06 -15.70
CA GLN A 154 5.81 -33.92 -14.24
C GLN A 154 7.23 -33.73 -13.69
N LEU A 155 8.22 -34.45 -14.23
CA LEU A 155 9.62 -34.31 -13.84
C LEU A 155 10.16 -32.91 -14.14
N LEU A 156 9.80 -32.35 -15.30
CA LEU A 156 10.22 -31.01 -15.72
C LEU A 156 9.61 -29.92 -14.83
N LEU A 157 8.34 -30.09 -14.44
CA LEU A 157 7.66 -29.20 -13.49
C LEU A 157 8.28 -29.27 -12.09
N MET A 158 8.63 -30.46 -11.60
CA MET A 158 9.31 -30.62 -10.30
C MET A 158 10.68 -29.94 -10.31
N ARG A 159 11.47 -30.11 -11.38
CA ARG A 159 12.78 -29.44 -11.48
C ARG A 159 12.67 -27.92 -11.53
N GLN A 160 11.69 -27.40 -12.26
CA GLN A 160 11.47 -25.95 -12.34
C GLN A 160 11.08 -25.38 -10.97
N GLN A 161 10.26 -26.10 -10.20
CA GLN A 161 9.90 -25.70 -8.83
C GLN A 161 11.10 -25.76 -7.88
N ASP A 162 11.98 -26.76 -7.99
CA ASP A 162 13.19 -26.83 -7.17
C ASP A 162 14.13 -25.64 -7.45
N GLU A 163 14.29 -25.25 -8.72
CA GLU A 163 15.08 -24.08 -9.11
C GLU A 163 14.48 -22.76 -8.60
N GLU A 164 13.15 -22.63 -8.62
CA GLU A 164 12.43 -21.50 -8.00
C GLU A 164 12.59 -21.47 -6.47
N LEU A 165 12.63 -22.63 -5.81
CA LEU A 165 12.84 -22.72 -4.36
C LEU A 165 14.29 -22.35 -3.97
N ASP A 166 15.27 -22.71 -4.78
CA ASP A 166 16.67 -22.31 -4.58
C ASP A 166 16.85 -20.80 -4.74
N GLU A 167 16.20 -20.18 -5.73
CA GLU A 167 16.20 -18.72 -5.89
C GLU A 167 15.49 -18.02 -4.73
N LEU A 168 14.33 -18.53 -4.30
CA LEU A 168 13.61 -18.00 -3.15
C LEU A 168 14.44 -18.11 -1.88
N SER A 169 15.12 -19.25 -1.65
CA SER A 169 16.03 -19.46 -0.53
C SER A 169 17.17 -18.44 -0.52
N ALA A 170 17.79 -18.19 -1.68
CA ALA A 170 18.81 -17.16 -1.80
C ALA A 170 18.26 -15.75 -1.52
N SER A 171 17.02 -15.47 -1.90
CA SER A 171 16.36 -14.19 -1.55
C SER A 171 16.05 -14.07 -0.06
N VAL A 172 15.70 -15.16 0.62
CA VAL A 172 15.47 -15.20 2.07
C VAL A 172 16.76 -14.92 2.85
N VAL A 173 17.90 -15.44 2.39
CA VAL A 173 19.21 -15.13 2.99
C VAL A 173 19.53 -13.63 2.85
N ARG A 174 19.38 -13.08 1.63
CA ARG A 174 19.64 -11.64 1.40
C ARG A 174 18.77 -10.73 2.25
N ILE A 175 17.48 -11.06 2.44
CA ILE A 175 16.60 -10.25 3.28
C ILE A 175 16.90 -10.43 4.78
N GLY A 176 17.39 -11.61 5.19
CA GLY A 176 17.92 -11.83 6.52
C GLY A 176 19.11 -10.91 6.81
N ASP A 177 20.06 -10.82 5.87
CA ASP A 177 21.22 -9.93 6.01
C ASP A 177 20.81 -8.45 6.09
N VAL A 178 19.88 -8.02 5.22
CA VAL A 178 19.32 -6.65 5.28
C VAL A 178 18.60 -6.41 6.60
N GLY A 179 17.87 -7.40 7.12
CA GLY A 179 17.20 -7.32 8.42
C GLY A 179 18.18 -7.12 9.58
N LEU A 180 19.34 -7.78 9.54
CA LEU A 180 20.41 -7.57 10.52
C LEU A 180 20.99 -6.15 10.42
N THR A 181 21.26 -5.66 9.21
CA THR A 181 21.74 -4.29 9.00
C THR A 181 20.73 -3.25 9.49
N ILE A 182 19.44 -3.45 9.23
CA ILE A 182 18.38 -2.54 9.74
C ILE A 182 18.34 -2.58 11.27
N HIS A 183 18.50 -3.76 11.89
CA HIS A 183 18.50 -3.88 13.35
C HIS A 183 19.67 -3.11 13.98
N GLU A 184 20.87 -3.22 13.42
CA GLU A 184 22.04 -2.46 13.87
C GLU A 184 21.84 -0.95 13.71
N GLU A 185 21.26 -0.51 12.60
CA GLU A 185 20.95 0.91 12.36
C GLU A 185 19.88 1.44 13.33
N LEU A 186 18.85 0.66 13.65
CA LEU A 186 17.85 1.04 14.66
C LEU A 186 18.46 1.17 16.06
N LEU A 187 19.40 0.29 16.43
CA LEU A 187 20.13 0.43 17.69
C LEU A 187 21.02 1.68 17.70
N ALA A 188 21.64 2.02 16.57
CA ALA A 188 22.40 3.25 16.42
C ALA A 188 21.50 4.50 16.56
N GLN A 189 20.31 4.47 15.95
CA GLN A 189 19.33 5.55 16.05
C GLN A 189 18.77 5.70 17.46
N ASP A 190 18.50 4.62 18.20
CA ASP A 190 18.07 4.68 19.60
C ASP A 190 19.12 5.40 20.49
N LYS A 191 20.41 5.14 20.24
CA LYS A 191 21.49 5.85 20.93
C LYS A 191 21.49 7.35 20.60
N ILE A 192 21.30 7.72 19.34
CA ILE A 192 21.26 9.13 18.91
C ILE A 192 20.03 9.84 19.48
N VAL A 193 18.86 9.18 19.53
CA VAL A 193 17.64 9.75 20.13
C VAL A 193 17.82 9.97 21.62
N ASN A 194 18.44 9.02 22.32
CA ASN A 194 18.75 9.19 23.75
C ASN A 194 19.72 10.35 23.99
N GLU A 195 20.72 10.54 23.12
CA GLU A 195 21.66 11.67 23.17
C GLU A 195 20.95 13.01 22.92
N LEU A 196 20.08 13.08 21.90
CA LEU A 196 19.27 14.25 21.61
C LEU A 196 18.31 14.58 22.77
N GLY A 197 17.76 13.57 23.44
CA GLY A 197 16.93 13.74 24.64
C GLY A 197 17.70 14.41 25.78
N MET A 198 18.95 13.98 26.03
CA MET A 198 19.82 14.61 27.03
C MET A 198 20.16 16.07 26.67
N GLU A 199 20.40 16.37 25.39
CA GLU A 199 20.63 17.74 24.92
C GLU A 199 19.38 18.63 25.01
N MET A 200 18.20 18.07 24.71
CA MET A 200 16.91 18.75 24.87
C MET A 200 16.63 19.07 26.35
N ASP A 201 16.86 18.13 27.26
CA ASP A 201 16.70 18.34 28.70
C ASP A 201 17.66 19.42 29.23
N SER A 202 18.92 19.41 28.77
CA SER A 202 19.89 20.47 29.08
C SER A 202 19.43 21.83 28.57
N THR A 203 18.90 21.88 27.35
CA THR A 203 18.37 23.12 26.75
C THR A 203 17.12 23.61 27.48
N SER A 204 16.22 22.69 27.87
CA SER A 204 15.03 22.95 28.67
C SER A 204 15.40 23.53 30.04
N ASN A 205 16.37 22.93 30.74
CA ASN A 205 16.87 23.43 32.02
C ASN A 205 17.47 24.84 31.91
N ARG A 206 18.19 25.13 30.81
CA ARG A 206 18.72 26.48 30.54
C ARG A 206 17.59 27.47 30.26
N LEU A 207 16.57 27.07 29.51
CA LEU A 207 15.41 27.91 29.22
C LEU A 207 14.59 28.17 30.47
N ASP A 208 14.37 27.17 31.33
CA ASP A 208 13.67 27.34 32.60
C ASP A 208 14.43 28.29 33.53
N PHE A 209 15.76 28.21 33.58
CA PHE A 209 16.57 29.21 34.30
C PHE A 209 16.38 30.64 33.76
N VAL A 210 16.38 30.81 32.43
CA VAL A 210 16.08 32.10 31.78
C VAL A 210 14.66 32.56 32.12
N GLN A 211 13.68 31.65 32.10
CA GLN A 211 12.29 31.94 32.43
C GLN A 211 12.12 32.33 33.90
N VAL A 212 12.86 31.71 34.82
CA VAL A 212 12.90 32.07 36.24
C VAL A 212 13.49 33.47 36.42
N ILE A 213 14.58 33.80 35.72
CA ILE A 213 15.15 35.16 35.74
C ILE A 213 14.13 36.17 35.21
N ILE A 214 13.46 35.88 34.09
CA ILE A 214 12.42 36.75 33.52
C ILE A 214 11.27 36.92 34.52
N LYS A 215 10.78 35.84 35.13
CA LYS A 215 9.73 35.89 36.17
C LYS A 215 10.16 36.73 37.37
N LYS A 216 11.42 36.61 37.80
CA LYS A 216 11.97 37.32 38.96
C LYS A 216 12.22 38.81 38.65
N GLY A 217 12.69 39.13 37.45
CA GLY A 217 12.79 40.50 36.94
C GLY A 217 11.41 41.16 36.78
N ARG A 218 10.41 40.40 36.35
CA ARG A 218 9.01 40.86 36.22
C ARG A 218 8.32 41.10 37.57
N HIS A 219 8.81 40.52 38.67
CA HIS A 219 8.33 40.80 40.02
C HIS A 219 9.00 42.01 40.69
N GLY A 220 10.16 42.45 40.18
CA GLY A 220 10.85 43.67 40.66
C GLY A 220 10.28 44.97 40.08
N ASN A 221 9.28 44.90 39.21
CA ASN A 221 8.69 46.07 38.55
C ASN A 221 7.16 45.88 38.45
N GLN A 222 6.47 45.98 39.58
CA GLN A 222 5.01 46.11 39.64
C GLN A 222 4.63 47.55 39.98
N GLU A 223 4.65 48.44 39.00
CA GLU A 223 3.61 49.47 38.86
C GLU A 223 3.41 49.70 37.37
N GLY A 224 2.19 49.45 36.86
CA GLY A 224 1.82 49.92 35.52
C GLY A 224 1.07 48.93 34.63
N GLN A 225 -0.24 48.83 34.87
CA GLN A 225 -1.29 48.67 33.87
C GLN A 225 -1.49 47.32 33.15
N ARG A 226 -2.76 47.16 32.77
CA ARG A 226 -3.47 45.94 32.38
C ARG A 226 -3.53 45.79 30.86
N GLN A 227 -3.83 44.55 30.47
CA GLN A 227 -4.81 44.15 29.44
C GLN A 227 -4.34 44.00 27.99
N GLY A 228 -4.53 42.79 27.44
CA GLY A 228 -5.09 42.59 26.10
C GLY A 228 -4.25 41.87 25.05
N THR A 229 -4.70 40.65 24.72
CA THR A 229 -4.79 40.00 23.39
C THR A 229 -3.53 39.71 22.56
N ASP A 230 -3.20 38.41 22.51
CA ASP A 230 -3.15 37.48 21.36
C ASP A 230 -2.55 37.90 19.99
N ASP A 231 -1.90 36.87 19.42
CA ASP A 231 -1.57 36.55 18.02
C ASP A 231 -0.15 36.82 17.47
N ASP A 232 0.53 35.68 17.27
CA ASP A 232 1.33 35.23 16.12
C ASP A 232 2.65 35.93 15.71
N ASP A 233 3.75 35.17 15.69
CA ASP A 233 4.25 34.52 14.46
C ASP A 233 5.65 33.87 14.58
N MET A 234 5.86 32.86 13.74
CA MET A 234 7.12 32.41 13.10
C MET A 234 8.04 31.32 13.72
N PHE A 235 7.77 30.06 13.31
CA PHE A 235 8.65 29.06 12.63
C PHE A 235 10.11 28.84 13.12
N SER A 236 10.43 27.65 13.65
CA SER A 236 11.06 26.46 13.00
C SER A 236 12.60 26.54 12.94
N ASP A 237 13.37 25.47 13.18
CA ASP A 237 13.43 24.30 12.29
C ASP A 237 14.29 23.15 12.88
N SER A 238 13.84 21.91 12.68
CA SER A 238 14.72 20.77 12.37
C SER A 238 13.94 19.61 11.71
N PHE A 239 13.99 19.59 10.37
CA PHE A 239 14.50 18.49 9.54
C PHE A 239 13.93 17.06 9.73
N VAL A 240 12.83 16.79 9.02
CA VAL A 240 12.66 15.80 7.93
C VAL A 240 13.39 14.44 8.06
N HIS A 241 12.64 13.32 8.16
CA HIS A 241 12.40 12.37 7.04
C HIS A 241 11.83 11.00 7.49
N CYS A 242 10.60 10.64 7.06
CA CYS A 242 10.17 9.24 6.87
C CYS A 242 9.24 9.11 5.63
N SER A 243 9.87 8.97 4.47
CA SER A 243 9.52 9.66 3.22
C SER A 243 8.29 9.25 2.38
N PHE A 244 7.23 8.64 2.90
CA PHE A 244 5.98 8.61 2.10
C PHE A 244 4.71 8.27 2.89
N ARG A 245 4.85 7.49 3.96
CA ARG A 245 3.79 7.35 4.98
C ARG A 245 3.81 8.52 5.96
N SER A 246 4.98 9.07 6.26
CA SER A 246 5.11 10.30 7.05
C SER A 246 4.69 11.50 6.24
N SER A 247 5.09 11.64 4.97
CA SER A 247 4.71 12.80 4.15
C SER A 247 3.20 13.08 4.09
N PHE A 248 2.37 12.03 4.09
CA PHE A 248 0.91 12.16 4.10
C PHE A 248 0.36 12.53 5.49
N LEU A 249 0.88 11.93 6.56
CA LEU A 249 0.50 12.26 7.95
C LEU A 249 1.05 13.62 8.40
N ASP A 250 2.24 14.00 7.93
CA ASP A 250 2.93 15.26 8.24
C ASP A 250 2.21 16.44 7.56
N LEU A 251 1.68 16.26 6.35
CA LEU A 251 0.90 17.30 5.67
C LEU A 251 -0.48 17.53 6.33
N ILE A 252 -1.03 16.49 6.98
CA ILE A 252 -2.29 16.57 7.72
C ILE A 252 -2.06 17.14 9.12
N SER A 253 -0.97 16.76 9.79
CA SER A 253 -0.62 17.24 11.13
C SER A 253 -0.09 18.67 11.14
N PHE A 254 0.29 19.24 10.00
CA PHE A 254 0.64 20.66 9.88
C PHE A 254 -0.60 21.58 9.72
N VAL A 255 -1.78 21.00 9.56
CA VAL A 255 -3.06 21.73 9.39
C VAL A 255 -4.02 21.51 10.57
N PHE A 256 -3.65 20.71 11.58
CA PHE A 256 -4.45 20.47 12.80
C PHE A 256 -3.65 20.66 14.08
#